data_AF-A0A6M0JZV4-F1
#
_entry.id   AF-A0A6M0JZV4-F1
#
_cell.length_a   1.000
_cell.length_b   1.000
_cell.length_c   1.000
_cell.angle_alpha   90.00
_cell.angle_beta   90.00
_cell.angle_gamma   90.00
#
_symmetry.space_group_name_H-M   'P 1'
#
loop_
_entity.id
_entity.type
_entity.pdbx_description
1 polymer ?
#
loop_
_entity_poly.entity_id
_entity_poly.type
_entity_poly.pdbx_seq_one_letter_code
_entity_poly.pdbx_strand_id
1 'polypeptide(L)'
;MGMLGLSPQGLGSRDLPRLQDFEGGDIHLAVAEEAHDLLTRARAYREAGQIARAQQKARAALQVVRRGLRLHPKSPFLGRFLCGIYYELRDFGAAENCLEHLVEALAKESDADLTEPYTRLGIIKWYHRKDVLAAIDFFHCALDAARPDTDPDLASEPHLHLARIYLEINVPERARDHAEQRLLAVRGCRQAAILYELVQTEEAFDLGASAVS
;
A
#
# COMPACT_ATOMS: atom_id res chain seq x y z
N MET A 1 -20.40 34.20 -33.81
CA MET A 1 -19.94 33.21 -34.81
C MET A 1 -18.44 33.01 -34.62
N GLY A 2 -17.87 31.85 -34.36
CA GLY A 2 -18.35 30.47 -34.20
C GLY A 2 -17.30 29.68 -33.40
N MET A 3 -17.74 28.57 -32.78
CA MET A 3 -16.89 27.59 -32.11
C MET A 3 -16.10 26.73 -33.12
N LEU A 4 -14.91 26.25 -32.73
CA LEU A 4 -14.55 24.82 -32.57
C LEU A 4 -13.03 24.59 -32.68
N GLY A 5 -12.50 23.73 -31.81
CA GLY A 5 -11.18 23.13 -32.00
C GLY A 5 -10.50 22.62 -30.72
N LEU A 6 -11.07 21.60 -30.07
CA LEU A 6 -10.28 20.75 -29.16
C LEU A 6 -9.37 19.85 -29.99
N SER A 7 -8.09 19.74 -29.63
CA SER A 7 -7.30 18.51 -29.81
C SER A 7 -6.09 18.44 -28.86
N PRO A 8 -5.68 17.23 -28.47
CA PRO A 8 -4.83 16.95 -27.31
C PRO A 8 -3.35 16.82 -27.69
N GLN A 9 -2.47 16.91 -26.69
CA GLN A 9 -1.03 16.49 -26.65
C GLN A 9 -0.10 17.65 -26.27
N GLY A 10 0.74 17.42 -25.25
CA GLY A 10 1.78 18.38 -24.87
C GLY A 10 2.42 18.20 -23.49
N LEU A 11 2.32 17.03 -22.83
CA LEU A 11 3.25 16.70 -21.74
C LEU A 11 4.55 16.18 -22.38
N GLY A 12 5.27 17.13 -22.98
CA GLY A 12 6.60 16.93 -23.51
C GLY A 12 7.56 16.51 -22.41
N SER A 13 8.38 15.53 -22.76
CA SER A 13 9.67 15.22 -22.16
C SER A 13 10.32 16.46 -21.52
N ARG A 14 10.20 16.59 -20.20
CA ARG A 14 11.06 17.47 -19.42
C ARG A 14 12.38 16.74 -19.26
N ASP A 15 13.42 17.30 -19.86
CA ASP A 15 14.79 16.87 -19.68
C ASP A 15 15.09 16.83 -18.17
N LEU A 16 15.27 15.61 -17.65
CA LEU A 16 15.68 15.41 -16.26
C LEU A 16 17.15 15.86 -16.13
N PRO A 17 17.48 16.74 -15.16
CA PRO A 17 18.85 17.19 -14.95
C PRO A 17 19.78 16.01 -14.59
N ARG A 18 21.05 16.09 -14.99
CA ARG A 18 22.03 15.02 -14.80
C ARG A 18 22.48 14.98 -13.35
N LEU A 19 22.69 13.77 -12.83
CA LEU A 19 23.10 13.44 -11.46
C LEU A 19 24.45 14.05 -10.99
N GLN A 20 25.06 14.97 -11.76
CA GLN A 20 26.29 15.68 -11.43
C GLN A 20 26.03 17.10 -10.91
N ASP A 21 24.79 17.59 -10.95
CA ASP A 21 24.48 19.01 -10.75
C ASP A 21 23.95 19.37 -9.34
N PHE A 22 23.96 18.45 -8.36
CA PHE A 22 23.26 18.65 -7.08
C PHE A 22 24.18 18.57 -5.85
N GLU A 23 24.18 19.62 -5.03
CA GLU A 23 24.82 19.68 -3.71
C GLU A 23 23.94 18.99 -2.64
N GLY A 24 24.52 18.00 -1.93
CA GLY A 24 24.18 17.49 -0.59
C GLY A 24 22.71 17.20 -0.22
N GLY A 25 21.84 18.21 -0.20
CA GLY A 25 20.41 18.09 0.15
C GLY A 25 19.54 17.64 -1.03
N ASP A 26 19.90 18.03 -2.25
CA ASP A 26 19.08 17.77 -3.44
C ASP A 26 19.23 16.33 -3.98
N ILE A 27 20.34 15.65 -3.70
CA ILE A 27 20.56 14.27 -4.16
C ILE A 27 19.56 13.31 -3.52
N HIS A 28 19.23 13.54 -2.25
CA HIS A 28 18.22 12.74 -1.55
C HIS A 28 16.86 12.85 -2.22
N LEU A 29 16.44 14.08 -2.56
CA LEU A 29 15.16 14.35 -3.19
C LEU A 29 15.13 13.85 -4.63
N ALA A 30 16.19 14.03 -5.41
CA ALA A 30 16.25 13.51 -6.78
C ALA A 30 16.19 11.97 -6.82
N VAL A 31 16.93 11.29 -5.93
CA VAL A 31 16.87 9.82 -5.80
C VAL A 31 15.48 9.37 -5.34
N ALA A 32 14.86 10.11 -4.42
CA ALA A 32 13.52 9.87 -3.94
C ALA A 32 12.47 9.93 -5.05
N GLU A 33 12.47 11.01 -5.80
CA GLU A 33 11.53 11.28 -6.88
C GLU A 33 11.65 10.23 -7.98
N GLU A 34 12.88 9.90 -8.38
CA GLU A 34 13.13 8.86 -9.38
C GLU A 34 12.67 7.49 -8.87
N ALA A 35 13.01 7.12 -7.63
CA ALA A 35 12.55 5.86 -7.03
C ALA A 35 11.02 5.80 -6.93
N HIS A 36 10.39 6.91 -6.56
CA HIS A 36 8.94 7.05 -6.47
C HIS A 36 8.27 6.87 -7.83
N ASP A 37 8.70 7.58 -8.87
CA ASP A 37 8.16 7.44 -10.22
C ASP A 37 8.27 5.99 -10.73
N LEU A 38 9.44 5.36 -10.52
CA LEU A 38 9.65 3.97 -10.90
C LEU A 38 8.74 3.01 -10.15
N LEU A 39 8.52 3.21 -8.85
CA LEU A 39 7.60 2.42 -8.05
C LEU A 39 6.14 2.62 -8.47
N THR A 40 5.72 3.84 -8.71
CA THR A 40 4.36 4.16 -9.19
C THR A 40 4.10 3.48 -10.53
N ARG A 41 5.06 3.50 -11.46
CA ARG A 41 4.96 2.75 -12.72
C ARG A 41 4.95 1.24 -12.48
N ALA A 42 5.74 0.72 -11.54
CA ALA A 42 5.75 -0.70 -11.20
C ALA A 42 4.40 -1.18 -10.66
N ARG A 43 3.70 -0.35 -9.85
CA ARG A 43 2.33 -0.61 -9.37
C ARG A 43 1.34 -0.64 -10.52
N ALA A 44 1.31 0.43 -11.32
CA ALA A 44 0.40 0.53 -12.46
C ALA A 44 0.57 -0.64 -13.45
N TYR A 45 1.81 -1.04 -13.76
CA TYR A 45 2.03 -2.21 -14.61
C TYR A 45 1.56 -3.51 -13.99
N ARG A 46 1.67 -3.70 -12.67
CA ARG A 46 1.20 -4.90 -11.98
C ARG A 46 -0.33 -4.97 -11.99
N GLU A 47 -0.99 -3.87 -11.70
CA GLU A 47 -2.45 -3.75 -11.75
C GLU A 47 -2.99 -4.06 -13.15
N ALA A 48 -2.26 -3.62 -14.19
CA ALA A 48 -2.55 -3.96 -15.59
C ALA A 48 -2.15 -5.40 -15.99
N GLY A 49 -1.67 -6.24 -15.06
CA GLY A 49 -1.23 -7.62 -15.33
C GLY A 49 0.12 -7.75 -16.05
N GLN A 50 0.84 -6.65 -16.27
CA GLN A 50 2.14 -6.61 -16.96
C GLN A 50 3.30 -6.91 -16.00
N ILE A 51 3.32 -8.13 -15.44
CA ILE A 51 4.24 -8.53 -14.35
C ILE A 51 5.72 -8.32 -14.71
N ALA A 52 6.14 -8.67 -15.93
CA ALA A 52 7.53 -8.51 -16.36
C ALA A 52 7.99 -7.04 -16.36
N ARG A 53 7.12 -6.13 -16.81
CA ARG A 53 7.39 -4.68 -16.81
C ARG A 53 7.40 -4.12 -15.39
N ALA A 54 6.48 -4.58 -14.55
CA ALA A 54 6.47 -4.22 -13.13
C ALA A 54 7.79 -4.58 -12.45
N GLN A 55 8.27 -5.81 -12.65
CA GLN A 55 9.56 -6.27 -12.10
C GLN A 55 10.74 -5.47 -12.66
N GLN A 56 10.75 -5.17 -13.95
CA GLN A 56 11.80 -4.34 -14.56
C GLN A 56 11.87 -2.95 -13.89
N LYS A 57 10.71 -2.31 -13.68
CA LYS A 57 10.65 -0.99 -13.03
C LYS A 57 11.03 -1.05 -11.55
N ALA A 58 10.58 -2.06 -10.81
CA ALA A 58 10.98 -2.25 -9.42
C ALA A 58 12.49 -2.50 -9.27
N ARG A 59 13.11 -3.26 -10.20
CA ARG A 59 14.58 -3.45 -10.22
C ARG A 59 15.32 -2.16 -10.53
N ALA A 60 14.80 -1.32 -11.42
CA ALA A 60 15.38 0.00 -11.67
C ALA A 60 15.32 0.88 -10.41
N ALA A 61 14.17 0.92 -9.73
CA ALA A 61 14.01 1.64 -8.46
C ALA A 61 15.03 1.15 -7.41
N LEU A 62 15.25 -0.16 -7.32
CA LEU A 62 16.25 -0.74 -6.42
C LEU A 62 17.66 -0.20 -6.68
N GLN A 63 18.05 -0.06 -7.94
CA GLN A 63 19.38 0.46 -8.30
C GLN A 63 19.54 1.92 -7.89
N VAL A 64 18.51 2.73 -8.11
CA VAL A 64 18.45 4.15 -7.75
C VAL A 64 18.57 4.32 -6.24
N VAL A 65 17.71 3.65 -5.46
CA VAL A 65 17.71 3.73 -3.99
C VAL A 65 19.03 3.22 -3.41
N ARG A 66 19.59 2.12 -3.94
CA ARG A 66 20.91 1.62 -3.50
C ARG A 66 22.02 2.63 -3.74
N ARG A 67 21.94 3.44 -4.80
CA ARG A 67 22.90 4.54 -5.03
C ARG A 67 22.76 5.62 -3.96
N GLY A 68 21.54 6.05 -3.64
CA GLY A 68 21.29 7.02 -2.57
C GLY A 68 21.76 6.51 -1.21
N LEU A 69 21.46 5.27 -0.86
CA LEU A 69 21.87 4.67 0.41
C LEU A 69 23.39 4.47 0.53
N ARG A 70 24.15 4.36 -0.56
CA ARG A 70 25.62 4.38 -0.49
C ARG A 70 26.16 5.74 -0.03
N LEU A 71 25.49 6.83 -0.41
CA LEU A 71 25.86 8.18 -0.02
C LEU A 71 25.32 8.51 1.38
N HIS A 72 24.13 8.00 1.71
CA HIS A 72 23.44 8.27 2.97
C HIS A 72 22.86 6.99 3.58
N PRO A 73 23.70 6.16 4.22
CA PRO A 73 23.33 4.81 4.67
C PRO A 73 22.23 4.75 5.73
N LYS A 74 21.99 5.86 6.44
CA LYS A 74 21.04 5.93 7.55
C LYS A 74 19.78 6.73 7.22
N SER A 75 19.52 7.05 5.94
CA SER A 75 18.33 7.81 5.54
C SER A 75 17.06 6.97 5.74
N PRO A 76 16.19 7.29 6.72
CA PRO A 76 14.95 6.55 6.94
C PRO A 76 14.00 6.68 5.75
N PHE A 77 14.03 7.86 5.12
CA PHE A 77 13.30 8.18 3.91
C PHE A 77 13.66 7.24 2.75
N LEU A 78 14.95 7.06 2.43
CA LEU A 78 15.37 6.09 1.41
C LEU A 78 15.14 4.64 1.85
N GLY A 79 15.20 4.37 3.16
CA GLY A 79 14.82 3.09 3.75
C GLY A 79 13.37 2.71 3.44
N ARG A 80 12.44 3.65 3.56
CA ARG A 80 11.01 3.44 3.20
C ARG A 80 10.85 3.00 1.75
N PHE A 81 11.53 3.67 0.82
CA PHE A 81 11.53 3.24 -0.59
C PHE A 81 12.09 1.84 -0.77
N LEU A 82 13.20 1.51 -0.10
CA LEU A 82 13.80 0.18 -0.17
C LEU A 82 12.81 -0.92 0.25
N CYS A 83 12.09 -0.72 1.36
CA CYS A 83 11.10 -1.68 1.83
C CYS A 83 9.95 -1.85 0.82
N GLY A 84 9.44 -0.74 0.28
CA GLY A 84 8.42 -0.75 -0.77
C GLY A 84 8.88 -1.48 -2.03
N ILE A 85 10.16 -1.34 -2.42
CA ILE A 85 10.75 -2.03 -3.57
C ILE A 85 10.83 -3.53 -3.34
N TYR A 86 11.27 -3.99 -2.15
CA TYR A 86 11.31 -5.43 -1.86
C TYR A 86 9.93 -6.06 -1.91
N TYR A 87 8.92 -5.37 -1.37
CA TYR A 87 7.53 -5.80 -1.47
C TYR A 87 7.08 -5.94 -2.93
N GLU A 88 7.42 -4.95 -3.75
CA GLU A 88 7.13 -4.92 -5.19
C GLU A 88 7.80 -6.04 -6.00
N LEU A 89 9.00 -6.42 -5.59
CA LEU A 89 9.75 -7.54 -6.15
C LEU A 89 9.23 -8.90 -5.63
N ARG A 90 8.27 -8.90 -4.71
CA ARG A 90 7.75 -10.07 -3.99
C ARG A 90 8.82 -10.81 -3.20
N ASP A 91 9.90 -10.12 -2.82
CA ASP A 91 10.86 -10.62 -1.85
C ASP A 91 10.30 -10.33 -0.45
N PHE A 92 9.31 -11.13 -0.05
CA PHE A 92 8.55 -10.87 1.17
C PHE A 92 9.39 -11.05 2.43
N GLY A 93 10.43 -11.89 2.40
CA GLY A 93 11.37 -12.01 3.52
C GLY A 93 12.21 -10.74 3.70
N ALA A 94 12.76 -10.19 2.61
CA ALA A 94 13.48 -8.92 2.68
C ALA A 94 12.55 -7.74 3.01
N ALA A 95 11.33 -7.75 2.47
CA ALA A 95 10.33 -6.71 2.74
C ALA A 95 9.92 -6.70 4.21
N GLU A 96 9.62 -7.87 4.79
CA GLU A 96 9.25 -8.03 6.20
C GLU A 96 10.34 -7.48 7.13
N ASN A 97 11.57 -7.97 7.00
CA ASN A 97 12.70 -7.50 7.80
C ASN A 97 12.92 -5.99 7.67
N CYS A 98 12.81 -5.46 6.44
CA CYS A 98 12.97 -4.03 6.19
C CYS A 98 11.87 -3.21 6.87
N LEU A 99 10.62 -3.64 6.76
CA LEU A 99 9.46 -2.96 7.33
C LEU A 99 9.48 -3.00 8.86
N GLU A 100 9.85 -4.12 9.47
CA GLU A 100 9.98 -4.25 10.94
C GLU A 100 11.02 -3.24 11.47
N HIS A 101 12.20 -3.18 10.87
CA HIS A 101 13.22 -2.18 11.24
C HIS A 101 12.79 -0.73 10.97
N LEU A 102 12.06 -0.48 9.87
CA LEU A 102 11.55 0.84 9.55
C LEU A 102 10.55 1.32 10.62
N VAL A 103 9.62 0.44 11.00
CA VAL A 103 8.65 0.73 12.07
C VAL A 103 9.36 0.97 13.39
N GLU A 104 10.32 0.13 13.79
CA GLU A 104 11.10 0.33 15.03
C GLU A 104 11.86 1.66 15.05
N ALA A 105 12.41 2.07 13.91
CA ALA A 105 13.14 3.33 13.78
C ALA A 105 12.21 4.54 13.88
N LEU A 106 11.07 4.49 13.19
CA LEU A 106 10.14 5.60 13.05
C LEU A 106 9.10 5.68 14.19
N ALA A 107 8.85 4.60 14.95
CA ALA A 107 7.91 4.61 16.08
C ALA A 107 8.31 5.58 17.20
N LYS A 108 9.55 6.09 17.18
CA LYS A 108 10.04 7.11 18.11
C LYS A 108 9.74 8.54 17.65
N GLU A 109 9.29 8.71 16.40
CA GLU A 109 8.94 9.98 15.81
C GLU A 109 7.44 10.19 15.93
N SER A 110 7.00 11.28 16.59
CA SER A 110 5.57 11.55 16.85
C SER A 110 4.76 11.72 15.57
N ASP A 111 5.43 12.09 14.49
CA ASP A 111 4.80 12.53 13.24
C ASP A 111 4.92 11.49 12.12
N ALA A 112 5.44 10.29 12.41
CA ALA A 112 5.58 9.27 11.38
C ALA A 112 4.23 8.65 10.99
N ASP A 113 3.87 8.75 9.71
CA ASP A 113 2.76 7.95 9.14
C ASP A 113 3.24 6.51 8.91
N LEU A 114 2.81 5.61 9.80
CA LEU A 114 3.13 4.18 9.77
C LEU A 114 1.99 3.32 9.19
N THR A 115 0.94 3.93 8.65
CA THR A 115 -0.20 3.24 8.04
C THR A 115 0.27 2.24 6.98
N GLU A 116 0.96 2.71 5.94
CA GLU A 116 1.43 1.84 4.85
C GLU A 116 2.40 0.75 5.32
N PRO A 117 3.43 1.02 6.15
CA PRO A 117 4.28 -0.02 6.71
C PRO A 117 3.51 -1.13 7.43
N TYR A 118 2.59 -0.77 8.33
CA TYR A 118 1.80 -1.74 9.07
C TYR A 118 0.82 -2.50 8.17
N THR A 119 0.16 -1.84 7.21
CA THR A 119 -0.68 -2.51 6.21
C THR A 119 0.11 -3.57 5.45
N ARG A 120 1.32 -3.24 4.99
CA ARG A 120 2.18 -4.21 4.27
C ARG A 120 2.63 -5.37 5.15
N LEU A 121 2.97 -5.12 6.41
CA LEU A 121 3.29 -6.19 7.38
C LEU A 121 2.09 -7.11 7.58
N GLY A 122 0.89 -6.57 7.77
CA GLY A 122 -0.34 -7.35 7.89
C GLY A 122 -0.59 -8.24 6.67
N ILE A 123 -0.42 -7.70 5.45
CA ILE A 123 -0.55 -8.46 4.20
C ILE A 123 0.48 -9.59 4.13
N ILE A 124 1.74 -9.33 4.51
CA ILE A 124 2.79 -10.36 4.54
C ILE A 124 2.45 -11.46 5.54
N LYS A 125 2.07 -11.11 6.78
CA LYS A 125 1.72 -12.10 7.81
C LYS A 125 0.54 -12.96 7.34
N TRP A 126 -0.50 -12.36 6.77
CA TRP A 126 -1.68 -13.08 6.30
C TRP A 126 -1.37 -13.99 5.10
N TYR A 127 -0.88 -13.43 3.99
CA TYR A 127 -0.76 -14.19 2.75
C TYR A 127 0.48 -15.07 2.69
N HIS A 128 1.62 -14.61 3.21
CA HIS A 128 2.90 -15.28 3.09
C HIS A 128 3.23 -16.16 4.28
N ARG A 129 2.99 -15.67 5.52
CA ARG A 129 3.27 -16.45 6.74
C ARG A 129 2.09 -17.31 7.20
N LYS A 130 0.89 -17.07 6.68
CA LYS A 130 -0.36 -17.71 7.13
C LYS A 130 -0.62 -17.50 8.63
N ASP A 131 -0.13 -16.38 9.15
CA ASP A 131 -0.30 -15.98 10.54
C ASP A 131 -1.44 -14.96 10.60
N VAL A 132 -2.65 -15.47 10.84
CA VAL A 132 -3.88 -14.67 10.84
C VAL A 132 -3.93 -13.70 12.01
N LEU A 133 -3.50 -14.14 13.20
CA LEU A 133 -3.54 -13.30 14.40
C LEU A 133 -2.57 -12.13 14.28
N ALA A 134 -1.31 -12.40 13.89
CA ALA A 134 -0.35 -11.33 13.67
C ALA A 134 -0.81 -10.36 12.56
N ALA A 135 -1.47 -10.86 11.52
CA ALA A 135 -2.03 -10.01 10.48
C ALA A 135 -3.10 -9.05 11.02
N ILE A 136 -4.05 -9.56 11.81
CA ILE A 136 -5.10 -8.75 12.44
C ILE A 136 -4.45 -7.66 13.32
N ASP A 137 -3.48 -8.02 14.15
CA ASP A 137 -2.77 -7.07 15.01
C ASP A 137 -2.12 -5.95 14.18
N PHE A 138 -1.40 -6.29 13.11
CA PHE A 138 -0.79 -5.29 12.24
C PHE A 138 -1.80 -4.41 11.50
N PHE A 139 -2.95 -4.95 11.09
CA PHE A 139 -3.99 -4.13 10.48
C PHE A 139 -4.61 -3.16 11.49
N HIS A 140 -4.77 -3.55 12.76
CA HIS A 140 -5.17 -2.61 13.81
C HIS A 140 -4.08 -1.56 14.08
N CYS A 141 -2.81 -1.94 14.15
CA CYS A 141 -1.71 -0.96 14.25
C CYS A 141 -1.71 0.03 13.07
N ALA A 142 -2.06 -0.41 11.86
CA ALA A 142 -2.17 0.48 10.71
C ALA A 142 -3.30 1.51 10.87
N LEU A 143 -4.46 1.09 11.37
CA LEU A 143 -5.59 1.98 11.64
C LEU A 143 -5.27 2.99 12.74
N ASP A 144 -4.59 2.55 13.81
CA ASP A 144 -4.18 3.42 14.91
C ASP A 144 -3.08 4.41 14.52
N ALA A 145 -2.26 4.05 13.52
CA ALA A 145 -1.19 4.90 12.99
C ALA A 145 -1.65 5.89 11.92
N ALA A 146 -2.90 5.82 11.48
CA ALA A 146 -3.44 6.70 10.45
C ALA A 146 -3.52 8.14 10.95
N ARG A 147 -2.93 9.07 10.19
CA ARG A 147 -2.96 10.49 10.50
C ARG A 147 -4.17 11.17 9.83
N PRO A 148 -4.61 12.34 10.33
CA PRO A 148 -5.69 13.10 9.69
C PRO A 148 -5.43 13.47 8.23
N ASP A 149 -4.16 13.60 7.85
CA ASP A 149 -3.70 13.92 6.50
C ASP A 149 -3.32 12.69 5.66
N THR A 150 -3.43 11.48 6.20
CA THR A 150 -3.24 10.24 5.43
C THR A 150 -4.33 10.14 4.36
N ASP A 151 -3.94 9.73 3.14
CA ASP A 151 -4.88 9.50 2.05
C ASP A 151 -6.03 8.57 2.51
N PRO A 152 -7.31 8.94 2.31
CA PRO A 152 -8.44 8.16 2.83
C PRO A 152 -8.50 6.72 2.29
N ASP A 153 -7.99 6.48 1.08
CA ASP A 153 -7.90 5.14 0.53
C ASP A 153 -6.82 4.34 1.25
N LEU A 154 -5.64 4.92 1.50
CA LEU A 154 -4.60 4.27 2.30
C LEU A 154 -5.04 4.04 3.76
N ALA A 155 -5.62 5.05 4.40
CA ALA A 155 -6.04 5.02 5.81
C ALA A 155 -7.09 3.93 6.09
N SER A 156 -7.97 3.67 5.13
CA SER A 156 -9.05 2.68 5.28
C SER A 156 -8.74 1.33 4.64
N GLU A 157 -7.60 1.15 3.97
CA GLU A 157 -7.21 -0.13 3.35
C GLU A 157 -7.17 -1.30 4.35
N PRO A 158 -6.69 -1.14 5.61
CA PRO A 158 -6.71 -2.22 6.59
C PRO A 158 -8.10 -2.80 6.86
N HIS A 159 -9.15 -1.97 6.80
CA HIS A 159 -10.53 -2.45 6.95
C HIS A 159 -10.92 -3.44 5.85
N LEU A 160 -10.44 -3.25 4.61
CA LEU A 160 -10.70 -4.21 3.54
C LEU A 160 -10.07 -5.58 3.84
N HIS A 161 -8.87 -5.59 4.43
CA HIS A 161 -8.18 -6.83 4.80
C HIS A 161 -8.82 -7.51 6.01
N LEU A 162 -9.16 -6.74 7.05
CA LEU A 162 -9.87 -7.24 8.22
C LEU A 162 -11.22 -7.84 7.84
N ALA A 163 -11.99 -7.18 6.97
CA ALA A 163 -13.26 -7.72 6.48
C ALA A 163 -13.10 -9.10 5.82
N ARG A 164 -12.06 -9.28 5.01
CA ARG A 164 -11.78 -10.58 4.37
C ARG A 164 -11.34 -11.64 5.38
N ILE A 165 -10.47 -11.28 6.31
CA ILE A 165 -10.00 -12.21 7.34
C ILE A 165 -11.17 -12.66 8.21
N TYR A 166 -12.01 -11.73 8.68
CA TYR A 166 -13.15 -12.07 9.53
C TYR A 166 -14.19 -12.93 8.82
N LEU A 167 -14.40 -12.75 7.51
CA LEU A 167 -15.16 -13.71 6.71
C LEU A 167 -14.48 -15.09 6.70
N GLU A 168 -13.17 -15.15 6.45
CA GLU A 168 -12.42 -16.42 6.40
C GLU A 168 -12.47 -17.20 7.73
N ILE A 169 -12.48 -16.49 8.87
CA ILE A 169 -12.59 -17.10 10.21
C ILE A 169 -14.02 -17.19 10.75
N ASN A 170 -15.02 -16.96 9.89
CA ASN A 170 -16.46 -17.09 10.20
C ASN A 170 -16.93 -16.20 11.36
N VAL A 171 -16.54 -14.93 11.33
CA VAL A 171 -16.95 -13.86 12.25
C VAL A 171 -17.62 -12.73 11.43
N PRO A 172 -18.80 -13.02 10.82
CA PRO A 172 -19.42 -12.16 9.82
C PRO A 172 -19.75 -10.75 10.33
N GLU A 173 -20.09 -10.60 11.61
CA GLU A 173 -20.43 -9.32 12.21
C GLU A 173 -19.24 -8.34 12.16
N ARG A 174 -18.03 -8.80 12.49
CA ARG A 174 -16.82 -7.97 12.40
C ARG A 174 -16.44 -7.72 10.95
N ALA A 175 -16.68 -8.69 10.07
CA ALA A 175 -16.42 -8.50 8.66
C ALA A 175 -17.30 -7.40 8.06
N ARG A 176 -18.59 -7.38 8.43
CA ARG A 176 -19.55 -6.35 8.05
C ARG A 176 -19.10 -4.98 8.51
N ASP A 177 -18.78 -4.85 9.80
CA ASP A 177 -18.36 -3.58 10.40
C ASP A 177 -17.18 -2.98 9.62
N HIS A 178 -16.17 -3.79 9.31
CA HIS A 178 -15.02 -3.33 8.55
C HIS A 178 -15.33 -3.03 7.08
N ALA A 179 -16.19 -3.81 6.42
CA ALA A 179 -16.64 -3.49 5.07
C ALA A 179 -17.39 -2.14 5.03
N GLU A 180 -18.24 -1.86 6.02
CA GLU A 180 -18.93 -0.57 6.18
C GLU A 180 -17.95 0.58 6.38
N GLN A 181 -16.97 0.43 7.28
CA GLN A 181 -15.95 1.47 7.49
C GLN A 181 -15.18 1.79 6.20
N ARG A 182 -14.82 0.78 5.39
CA ARG A 182 -14.19 1.02 4.08
C ARG A 182 -15.11 1.75 3.10
N LEU A 183 -16.40 1.42 3.06
CA LEU A 183 -17.38 2.09 2.20
C LEU A 183 -17.65 3.53 2.61
N LEU A 184 -17.60 3.83 3.91
CA LEU A 184 -17.72 5.19 4.44
C LEU A 184 -16.53 6.06 4.03
N ALA A 185 -15.31 5.51 4.12
CA ALA A 185 -14.08 6.21 3.76
C ALA A 185 -13.92 6.39 2.24
N VAL A 186 -14.21 5.35 1.46
CA VAL A 186 -14.02 5.34 0.00
C VAL A 186 -15.33 4.97 -0.69
N ARG A 187 -16.09 6.01 -1.09
CA ARG A 187 -17.36 5.84 -1.81
C ARG A 187 -17.14 5.05 -3.10
N GLY A 188 -17.94 4.00 -3.28
CA GLY A 188 -17.89 3.15 -4.47
C GLY A 188 -16.75 2.14 -4.49
N CYS A 189 -16.09 1.87 -3.35
CA CYS A 189 -15.10 0.80 -3.25
C CYS A 189 -15.75 -0.56 -3.57
N ARG A 190 -15.54 -1.05 -4.79
CA ARG A 190 -16.19 -2.28 -5.29
C ARG A 190 -15.83 -3.50 -4.44
N GLN A 191 -14.58 -3.61 -4.00
CA GLN A 191 -14.15 -4.74 -3.17
C GLN A 191 -14.91 -4.76 -1.84
N ALA A 192 -15.06 -3.61 -1.18
CA ALA A 192 -15.80 -3.53 0.08
C ALA A 192 -17.29 -3.79 -0.10
N ALA A 193 -17.89 -3.28 -1.19
CA ALA A 193 -19.28 -3.57 -1.52
C ALA A 193 -19.52 -5.08 -1.71
N ILE A 194 -18.63 -5.79 -2.41
CA ILE A 194 -18.74 -7.24 -2.57
C ILE A 194 -18.68 -7.96 -1.22
N LEU A 195 -17.74 -7.59 -0.34
CA LEU A 195 -17.62 -8.21 0.98
C LEU A 195 -18.85 -7.94 1.83
N TYR A 196 -19.41 -6.73 1.75
CA TYR A 196 -20.62 -6.35 2.46
C TYR A 196 -21.82 -7.22 2.05
N GLU A 197 -22.02 -7.42 0.75
CA GLU A 197 -23.10 -8.26 0.23
C GLU A 197 -22.90 -9.74 0.59
N LEU A 198 -21.65 -10.24 0.55
CA LEU A 198 -21.34 -11.62 0.92
C LEU A 198 -21.74 -11.91 2.37
N VAL A 199 -21.39 -11.02 3.32
CA VAL A 199 -21.78 -11.17 4.73
C VAL A 199 -23.30 -11.28 4.87
N GLN A 200 -24.06 -10.42 4.19
CA GLN A 200 -25.53 -10.47 4.28
C GLN A 200 -26.11 -11.80 3.78
N THR A 201 -25.50 -12.38 2.74
CA THR A 201 -25.97 -13.67 2.22
C THR A 201 -25.68 -14.84 3.16
N GLU A 202 -24.56 -14.82 3.88
CA GLU A 202 -24.22 -15.85 4.88
C GLU A 202 -25.15 -15.75 6.10
N GLU A 203 -25.36 -14.53 6.62
CA GLU A 203 -26.30 -14.29 7.74
C GLU A 203 -27.73 -14.74 7.38
N ALA A 204 -28.19 -14.47 6.16
CA ALA A 204 -29.51 -14.88 5.70
C ALA A 204 -29.65 -16.41 5.62
N PHE A 205 -28.57 -17.13 5.30
CA PHE A 205 -28.58 -18.59 5.25
C PHE A 205 -28.66 -19.21 6.65
N ASP A 206 -27.92 -18.68 7.62
CA ASP A 206 -27.92 -19.17 9.00
C ASP A 206 -29.25 -18.92 9.72
N LEU A 207 -29.90 -17.77 9.45
CA LEU A 207 -31.25 -17.48 9.96
C LEU A 207 -32.32 -18.36 9.31
N GLY A 208 -32.17 -18.68 8.02
CA GLY A 208 -33.05 -19.60 7.31
C GLY A 208 -32.94 -21.05 7.81
N ALA A 209 -31.74 -21.48 8.22
CA ALA A 209 -31.52 -22.79 8.81
C ALA A 209 -32.05 -22.90 10.26
N SER A 210 -31.93 -21.83 11.05
CA SER A 210 -32.42 -21.81 12.45
C SER A 210 -33.95 -21.71 12.57
N ALA A 211 -34.66 -21.32 11.50
CA ALA A 211 -36.12 -21.25 11.49
C ALA A 211 -36.82 -22.59 11.16
N VAL A 212 -36.07 -23.66 10.91
CA VAL A 212 -36.60 -24.99 10.49
C VAL A 212 -36.35 -26.09 11.54
N SER A 213 -35.80 -25.75 12.72
CA SER A 213 -35.62 -26.66 13.86
C SER A 213 -36.69 -26.48 14.93
#